data_AF-A0A6J4PRU7-F1
#
_entry.id   AF-A0A6J4PRU7-F1
#
_cell.length_a   1.000
_cell.length_b   1.000
_cell.length_c   1.000
_cell.angle_alpha   90.00
_cell.angle_beta   90.00
_cell.angle_gamma   90.00
#
_symmetry.space_group_name_H-M   'P 1'
#
loop_
_entity.id
_entity.type
_entity.pdbx_description
1 polymer ?
#
loop_
_entity_poly.entity_id
_entity_poly.type
_entity_poly.pdbx_seq_one_letter_code
_entity_poly.pdbx_strand_id
1 'polypeptide(L)'
;MLAVSAAAIFIRLADAPALAVAFWRNALGVLVLLPLAFYRREAFPRGRALSYGVASGAALGAHFGFWISSLDYTSVAASVVLVCTQPVFVAILAYLAFGERTSPLSFLGILVALVGTAVIASDGSVGSATFFGNALALIGAVMVAVYVLIGRSLRTTGVGVLPYSIVVYASASVTLAPAALYAGAPLWGYSDETWFWLFAITLGPQILGHTLLNWALKYVDASVISGTILAEPIVSALLAWLVLSETPGFAVVLGGVVVLIGLYLLLRGYEKKLAEPVVLED
;
A
#
# COMPACT_ATOMS: atom_id res chain seq x y z
N MET A 1 0.15 -12.36 1.25
CA MET A 1 1.31 -11.92 0.45
C MET A 1 1.21 -12.31 -1.00
N LEU A 2 1.10 -13.60 -1.36
CA LEU A 2 0.94 -14.01 -2.76
C LEU A 2 -0.15 -13.22 -3.50
N ALA A 3 -1.33 -13.07 -2.89
CA ALA A 3 -2.42 -12.28 -3.47
C ALA A 3 -2.07 -10.79 -3.64
N VAL A 4 -1.29 -10.20 -2.72
CA VAL A 4 -0.88 -8.79 -2.80
C VAL A 4 0.20 -8.61 -3.87
N SER A 5 1.18 -9.51 -3.93
CA SER A 5 2.25 -9.51 -4.93
C SER A 5 1.77 -9.69 -6.36
N ALA A 6 0.61 -10.32 -6.58
CA ALA A 6 0.00 -10.44 -7.89
C ALA A 6 -0.67 -9.15 -8.38
N ALA A 7 -0.86 -8.14 -7.50
CA ALA A 7 -1.62 -6.93 -7.82
C ALA A 7 -1.06 -6.17 -9.03
N ALA A 8 0.24 -5.89 -9.04
CA ALA A 8 0.88 -5.14 -10.13
C ALA A 8 0.74 -5.86 -11.48
N ILE A 9 0.74 -7.20 -11.47
CA ILE A 9 0.59 -8.01 -12.67
C ILE A 9 -0.85 -7.93 -13.17
N PHE A 10 -1.83 -8.11 -12.30
CA PHE A 10 -3.24 -7.99 -12.69
C PHE A 10 -3.59 -6.58 -13.17
N ILE A 11 -2.97 -5.54 -12.57
CA ILE A 11 -3.11 -4.15 -13.02
C ILE A 11 -2.61 -4.01 -14.46
N ARG A 12 -1.41 -4.53 -14.77
CA ARG A 12 -0.84 -4.50 -16.13
C ARG A 12 -1.68 -5.29 -17.13
N LEU A 13 -2.29 -6.41 -16.71
CA LEU A 13 -3.16 -7.23 -17.55
C LEU A 13 -4.56 -6.65 -17.75
N ALA A 14 -5.03 -5.76 -16.87
CA ALA A 14 -6.35 -5.15 -16.99
C ALA A 14 -6.48 -4.24 -18.22
N ASP A 15 -5.37 -3.77 -18.81
CA ASP A 15 -5.34 -2.89 -19.98
C ASP A 15 -6.34 -1.72 -19.86
N ALA A 16 -6.30 -1.05 -18.71
CA ALA A 16 -7.15 0.09 -18.39
C ALA A 16 -6.33 1.20 -17.74
N PRO A 17 -6.72 2.47 -17.91
CA PRO A 17 -6.03 3.60 -17.27
C PRO A 17 -5.87 3.39 -15.76
N ALA A 18 -4.70 3.72 -15.22
CA ALA A 18 -4.35 3.53 -13.81
C ALA A 18 -5.40 4.06 -12.83
N LEU A 19 -5.92 5.27 -13.07
CA LEU A 19 -6.94 5.89 -12.20
C LEU A 19 -8.28 5.13 -12.24
N ALA A 20 -8.62 4.51 -13.36
CA ALA A 20 -9.83 3.71 -13.46
C ALA A 20 -9.67 2.35 -12.79
N VAL A 21 -8.51 1.71 -12.90
CA VAL A 21 -8.17 0.49 -12.14
C VAL A 21 -8.21 0.78 -10.64
N ALA A 22 -7.62 1.90 -10.21
CA ALA A 22 -7.68 2.37 -8.83
C ALA A 22 -9.13 2.59 -8.37
N PHE A 23 -9.96 3.26 -9.18
CA PHE A 23 -11.36 3.51 -8.87
C PHE A 23 -12.14 2.21 -8.70
N TRP A 24 -12.12 1.33 -9.72
CA TRP A 24 -12.93 0.12 -9.72
C TRP A 24 -12.53 -0.87 -8.65
N ARG A 25 -11.22 -1.01 -8.35
CA ARG A 25 -10.74 -1.81 -7.23
C ARG A 25 -11.41 -1.45 -5.90
N ASN A 26 -11.62 -0.16 -5.66
CA ASN A 26 -12.24 0.32 -4.42
C ASN A 26 -13.77 0.25 -4.50
N ALA A 27 -14.35 0.64 -5.64
CA ALA A 27 -15.80 0.65 -5.84
C ALA A 27 -16.38 -0.78 -5.78
N LEU A 28 -15.77 -1.73 -6.50
CA LEU A 28 -16.14 -3.15 -6.41
C LEU A 28 -15.90 -3.70 -5.00
N GLY A 29 -14.83 -3.27 -4.32
CA GLY A 29 -14.59 -3.62 -2.92
C GLY A 29 -15.74 -3.23 -2.00
N VAL A 30 -16.31 -2.03 -2.17
CA VAL A 30 -17.54 -1.61 -1.45
C VAL A 30 -18.70 -2.53 -1.81
N LEU A 31 -18.95 -2.77 -3.10
CA LEU A 31 -20.07 -3.60 -3.55
C LEU A 31 -20.01 -5.03 -3.00
N VAL A 32 -18.81 -5.60 -2.83
CA VAL A 32 -18.62 -6.93 -2.26
C VAL A 32 -18.77 -6.94 -0.74
N LEU A 33 -18.22 -5.95 -0.03
CA LEU A 33 -18.21 -5.94 1.45
C LEU A 33 -19.52 -5.43 2.07
N LEU A 34 -20.22 -4.53 1.38
CA LEU A 34 -21.41 -3.85 1.91
C LEU A 34 -22.57 -4.83 2.22
N PRO A 35 -22.94 -5.81 1.36
CA PRO A 35 -23.95 -6.81 1.69
C PRO A 35 -23.60 -7.63 2.93
N LEU A 36 -22.31 -7.98 3.10
CA LEU A 36 -21.84 -8.73 4.26
C LEU A 36 -21.97 -7.93 5.55
N ALA A 37 -21.67 -6.62 5.51
CA ALA A 37 -21.83 -5.74 6.66
C ALA A 37 -23.30 -5.58 7.07
N PHE A 38 -24.22 -5.46 6.10
CA PHE A 38 -25.66 -5.44 6.38
C PHE A 38 -26.17 -6.77 6.94
N TYR A 39 -25.75 -7.89 6.36
CA TYR A 39 -26.10 -9.23 6.86
C TYR A 39 -25.64 -9.43 8.32
N ARG A 40 -24.43 -8.97 8.65
CA ARG A 40 -23.88 -9.03 10.02
C ARG A 40 -24.38 -7.92 10.95
N ARG A 41 -25.23 -7.01 10.46
CA ARG A 41 -25.77 -5.85 11.21
C ARG A 41 -24.67 -5.01 11.88
N GLU A 42 -23.56 -4.83 11.17
CA GLU A 42 -22.40 -4.10 11.68
C GLU A 42 -22.72 -2.61 11.87
N ALA A 43 -22.22 -2.03 12.96
CA ALA A 43 -22.43 -0.60 13.24
C ALA A 43 -21.40 0.24 12.49
N PHE A 44 -21.87 1.18 11.66
CA PHE A 44 -21.00 2.11 10.96
C PHE A 44 -20.46 3.22 11.87
N PRO A 45 -19.22 3.67 11.66
CA PRO A 45 -18.65 4.77 12.43
C PRO A 45 -19.47 6.06 12.21
N ARG A 46 -19.55 6.89 13.25
CA ARG A 46 -20.27 8.18 13.24
C ARG A 46 -19.39 9.29 13.81
N GLY A 47 -19.79 10.54 13.58
CA GLY A 47 -19.09 11.72 14.12
C GLY A 47 -17.61 11.75 13.72
N ARG A 48 -16.72 11.99 14.69
CA ARG A 48 -15.27 12.07 14.45
C ARG A 48 -14.67 10.79 13.85
N ALA A 49 -15.19 9.62 14.22
CA ALA A 49 -14.70 8.36 13.68
C ALA A 49 -14.99 8.25 12.16
N LEU A 50 -16.14 8.76 11.71
CA LEU A 50 -16.48 8.81 10.30
C LEU A 50 -15.59 9.80 9.55
N SER A 51 -15.35 11.01 10.08
CA SER A 51 -14.49 11.99 9.42
C SER A 51 -13.04 11.49 9.27
N TYR A 52 -12.50 10.82 10.27
CA TYR A 52 -11.19 10.18 10.16
C TYR A 52 -11.22 8.99 9.19
N GLY A 53 -12.29 8.22 9.13
CA GLY A 53 -12.45 7.13 8.15
C GLY A 53 -12.46 7.66 6.72
N VAL A 54 -13.14 8.77 6.47
CA VAL A 54 -13.13 9.48 5.18
C VAL A 54 -11.74 10.03 4.86
N ALA A 55 -11.06 10.68 5.82
CA ALA A 55 -9.68 11.15 5.60
C ALA A 55 -8.71 10.00 5.27
N SER A 56 -8.85 8.87 5.98
CA SER A 56 -8.08 7.64 5.71
C SER A 56 -8.39 7.08 4.33
N GLY A 57 -9.66 7.07 3.91
CA GLY A 57 -10.05 6.66 2.57
C GLY A 57 -9.59 7.59 1.46
N ALA A 58 -9.58 8.91 1.68
CA ALA A 58 -8.99 9.86 0.74
C ALA A 58 -7.47 9.63 0.58
N ALA A 59 -6.75 9.39 1.68
CA ALA A 59 -5.35 9.01 1.64
C ALA A 59 -5.15 7.67 0.89
N LEU A 60 -6.02 6.68 1.08
CA LEU A 60 -5.97 5.42 0.34
C LEU A 60 -6.26 5.62 -1.16
N GLY A 61 -7.22 6.48 -1.51
CA GLY A 61 -7.51 6.86 -2.89
C GLY A 61 -6.30 7.50 -3.55
N ALA A 62 -5.65 8.46 -2.87
CA ALA A 62 -4.41 9.07 -3.34
C ALA A 62 -3.29 8.02 -3.49
N HIS A 63 -3.12 7.13 -2.50
CA HIS A 63 -2.15 6.05 -2.58
C HIS A 63 -2.33 5.21 -3.85
N PHE A 64 -3.54 4.69 -4.11
CA PHE A 64 -3.76 3.88 -5.30
C PHE A 64 -3.65 4.69 -6.59
N GLY A 65 -4.10 5.94 -6.60
CA GLY A 65 -3.93 6.82 -7.74
C GLY A 65 -2.45 6.98 -8.11
N PHE A 66 -1.59 7.31 -7.14
CA PHE A 66 -0.16 7.50 -7.37
C PHE A 66 0.57 6.18 -7.64
N TRP A 67 0.38 5.15 -6.82
CA TRP A 67 1.09 3.88 -6.97
C TRP A 67 0.70 3.15 -8.26
N ILE A 68 -0.59 3.05 -8.60
CA ILE A 68 -0.99 2.37 -9.83
C ILE A 68 -0.49 3.15 -11.05
N SER A 69 -0.58 4.48 -11.04
CA SER A 69 -0.02 5.31 -12.13
C SER A 69 1.49 5.16 -12.26
N SER A 70 2.22 4.90 -11.17
CA SER A 70 3.67 4.67 -11.25
C SER A 70 4.03 3.50 -12.16
N LEU A 71 3.17 2.47 -12.21
CA LEU A 71 3.41 1.27 -13.00
C LEU A 71 3.44 1.57 -14.51
N ASP A 72 2.86 2.67 -14.97
CA ASP A 72 2.92 3.07 -16.38
C ASP A 72 4.28 3.66 -16.78
N TYR A 73 5.09 4.10 -15.81
CA TYR A 73 6.31 4.87 -16.04
C TYR A 73 7.59 4.23 -15.51
N THR A 74 7.48 3.21 -14.66
CA THR A 74 8.64 2.47 -14.12
C THR A 74 8.39 0.96 -14.12
N SER A 75 9.44 0.20 -13.84
CA SER A 75 9.36 -1.25 -13.72
C SER A 75 8.47 -1.67 -12.53
N VAL A 76 7.78 -2.80 -12.65
CA VAL A 76 7.05 -3.42 -11.54
C VAL A 76 7.97 -3.63 -10.34
N ALA A 77 9.20 -4.08 -10.58
CA ALA A 77 10.18 -4.26 -9.52
C ALA A 77 10.50 -2.94 -8.80
N ALA A 78 10.81 -1.86 -9.52
CA ALA A 78 11.09 -0.57 -8.90
C ALA A 78 9.85 -0.02 -8.17
N SER A 79 8.69 0.02 -8.83
CA SER A 79 7.45 0.54 -8.25
C SER A 79 7.07 -0.19 -6.95
N VAL A 80 7.11 -1.52 -6.95
CA VAL A 80 6.70 -2.32 -5.79
C VAL A 80 7.73 -2.22 -4.65
N VAL A 81 9.03 -2.23 -4.94
CA VAL A 81 10.04 -1.98 -3.90
C VAL A 81 9.84 -0.60 -3.27
N LEU A 82 9.64 0.43 -4.09
CA LEU A 82 9.50 1.80 -3.63
C LEU A 82 8.22 1.98 -2.80
N VAL A 83 7.08 1.42 -3.22
CA VAL A 83 5.85 1.51 -2.43
C VAL A 83 5.96 0.73 -1.11
N CYS A 84 6.69 -0.39 -1.10
CA CYS A 84 6.97 -1.18 0.10
C CYS A 84 7.87 -0.47 1.10
N THR A 85 8.43 0.71 0.77
CA THR A 85 9.10 1.57 1.76
C THR A 85 8.13 2.26 2.73
N GLN A 86 6.82 2.04 2.61
CA GLN A 86 5.78 2.50 3.56
C GLN A 86 6.23 2.48 5.04
N PRO A 87 6.84 1.40 5.61
CA PRO A 87 7.21 1.37 7.02
C PRO A 87 8.17 2.50 7.44
N VAL A 88 9.03 2.97 6.54
CA VAL A 88 9.90 4.13 6.76
C VAL A 88 9.05 5.38 7.02
N PHE A 89 8.07 5.63 6.16
CA PHE A 89 7.19 6.80 6.29
C PHE A 89 6.24 6.67 7.48
N VAL A 90 5.78 5.47 7.82
CA VAL A 90 5.02 5.21 9.05
C VAL A 90 5.84 5.59 10.27
N ALA A 91 7.11 5.18 10.35
CA ALA A 91 7.99 5.50 11.46
C ALA A 91 8.22 7.02 11.61
N ILE A 92 8.50 7.70 10.49
CA ILE A 92 8.71 9.15 10.44
C ILE A 92 7.43 9.89 10.89
N LEU A 93 6.29 9.56 10.31
CA LEU A 93 5.02 10.21 10.63
C LEU A 93 4.56 9.91 12.06
N ALA A 94 4.81 8.70 12.58
CA ALA A 94 4.49 8.35 13.97
C ALA A 94 5.34 9.15 14.97
N TYR A 95 6.63 9.34 14.67
CA TYR A 95 7.49 10.22 15.47
C TYR A 95 6.96 11.66 15.47
N LEU A 96 6.60 12.21 14.30
CA LEU A 96 6.14 13.59 14.17
C LEU A 96 4.75 13.82 14.80
N ALA A 97 3.82 12.88 14.62
CA ALA A 97 2.43 13.04 15.07
C ALA A 97 2.21 12.64 16.53
N PHE A 98 2.96 11.64 17.02
CA PHE A 98 2.72 11.04 18.34
C PHE A 98 3.95 11.05 19.26
N GLY A 99 5.11 11.55 18.78
CA GLY A 99 6.35 11.52 19.55
C GLY A 99 6.94 10.12 19.72
N GLU A 100 6.47 9.13 18.93
CA GLU A 100 6.96 7.75 19.01
C GLU A 100 8.43 7.68 18.56
N ARG A 101 9.37 7.59 19.52
CA ARG A 101 10.80 7.47 19.22
C ARG A 101 11.14 6.13 18.59
N THR A 102 11.96 6.11 17.55
CA THR A 102 12.50 4.87 16.96
C THR A 102 13.79 4.44 17.67
N SER A 103 14.07 3.14 17.72
CA SER A 103 15.36 2.66 18.22
C SER A 103 16.50 3.07 17.26
N PRO A 104 17.77 3.13 17.74
CA PRO A 104 18.91 3.42 16.86
C PRO A 104 19.03 2.44 15.68
N LEU A 105 18.69 1.18 15.91
CA LEU A 105 18.65 0.16 14.85
C LEU A 105 17.56 0.45 13.82
N SER A 106 16.37 0.87 14.29
CA SER A 106 15.29 1.26 13.38
C SER A 106 15.67 2.49 12.55
N PHE A 107 16.33 3.47 13.17
CA PHE A 107 16.83 4.66 12.49
C PHE A 107 17.88 4.33 11.42
N LEU A 108 18.83 3.44 11.74
CA LEU A 108 19.78 2.93 10.74
C LEU A 108 19.06 2.25 9.58
N GLY A 109 18.05 1.43 9.85
CA GLY A 109 17.23 0.79 8.83
C GLY A 109 16.54 1.79 7.90
N ILE A 110 16.00 2.88 8.45
CA ILE A 110 15.45 4.00 7.68
C ILE A 110 16.50 4.59 6.73
N LEU A 111 17.69 4.93 7.24
CA LEU A 111 18.76 5.50 6.41
C LEU A 111 19.18 4.56 5.28
N VAL A 112 19.35 3.27 5.57
CA VAL A 112 19.70 2.26 4.57
C VAL A 112 18.61 2.14 3.51
N ALA A 113 17.33 2.12 3.90
CA ALA A 113 16.21 2.03 2.95
C ALA A 113 16.11 3.28 2.05
N LEU A 114 16.41 4.47 2.59
CA LEU A 114 16.47 5.71 1.80
C LEU A 114 17.63 5.70 0.80
N VAL A 115 18.80 5.15 1.17
CA VAL A 115 19.91 4.95 0.23
C VAL A 115 19.51 4.00 -0.89
N GLY A 116 18.91 2.86 -0.57
CA GLY A 116 18.43 1.91 -1.60
C GLY A 116 17.40 2.54 -2.53
N THR A 117 16.48 3.35 -1.99
CA THR A 117 15.51 4.13 -2.76
C THR A 117 16.19 5.09 -3.73
N ALA A 118 17.23 5.80 -3.30
CA ALA A 118 18.01 6.70 -4.16
C ALA A 118 18.75 5.95 -5.27
N VAL A 119 19.26 4.74 -5.00
CA VAL A 119 19.87 3.87 -6.02
C VAL A 119 18.83 3.45 -7.07
N ILE A 120 17.62 3.05 -6.67
CA ILE A 120 16.53 2.73 -7.61
C ILE A 120 16.17 3.97 -8.44
N ALA A 121 16.11 5.15 -7.81
CA ALA A 121 15.79 6.40 -8.50
C ALA A 121 16.83 6.80 -9.56
N SER A 122 18.07 6.29 -9.46
CA SER A 122 19.12 6.49 -10.46
C SER A 122 19.00 5.56 -11.68
N ASP A 123 18.08 4.59 -11.64
CA ASP A 123 17.86 3.69 -12.76
C ASP A 123 17.21 4.41 -13.95
N GLY A 124 17.88 4.38 -15.09
CA GLY A 124 17.38 4.94 -16.35
C GLY A 124 16.92 3.88 -17.35
N SER A 125 16.80 2.62 -16.93
CA SER A 125 16.61 1.48 -17.85
C SER A 125 15.26 1.49 -18.58
N VAL A 126 14.23 2.11 -17.99
CA VAL A 126 12.86 2.20 -18.54
C VAL A 126 12.63 3.54 -19.29
N GLY A 127 13.66 4.39 -19.40
CA GLY A 127 13.62 5.66 -20.13
C GLY A 127 13.51 6.90 -19.24
N SER A 128 13.30 8.08 -19.84
CA SER A 128 13.34 9.37 -19.14
C SER A 128 12.19 9.58 -18.15
N ALA A 129 11.07 8.85 -18.30
CA ALA A 129 9.94 8.90 -17.39
C ALA A 129 10.12 8.07 -16.09
N THR A 130 11.20 7.27 -16.00
CA THR A 130 11.45 6.38 -14.86
C THR A 130 11.49 7.12 -13.52
N PHE A 131 12.10 8.31 -13.50
CA PHE A 131 12.14 9.15 -12.30
C PHE A 131 10.74 9.59 -11.85
N PHE A 132 9.87 9.96 -12.80
CA PHE A 132 8.50 10.34 -12.50
C PHE A 132 7.71 9.15 -11.93
N GLY A 133 7.81 7.97 -12.54
CA GLY A 133 7.21 6.74 -12.00
C GLY A 133 7.69 6.44 -10.58
N ASN A 134 9.00 6.48 -10.34
CA ASN A 134 9.58 6.25 -9.02
C ASN A 134 9.08 7.25 -7.97
N ALA A 135 8.94 8.53 -8.35
CA ALA A 135 8.37 9.56 -7.48
C ALA A 135 6.89 9.28 -7.15
N LEU A 136 6.08 8.87 -8.14
CA LEU A 136 4.69 8.49 -7.92
C LEU A 136 4.59 7.29 -6.95
N ALA A 137 5.44 6.28 -7.08
CA ALA A 137 5.47 5.13 -6.17
C ALA A 137 5.79 5.54 -4.72
N LEU A 138 6.76 6.46 -4.54
CA LEU A 138 7.12 7.00 -3.23
C LEU A 138 6.01 7.88 -2.63
N ILE A 139 5.35 8.72 -3.41
CA ILE A 139 4.19 9.47 -2.95
C ILE A 139 3.09 8.49 -2.53
N GLY A 140 2.89 7.41 -3.30
CA GLY A 140 2.03 6.29 -2.93
C GLY A 140 2.40 5.70 -1.57
N ALA A 141 3.68 5.46 -1.29
CA ALA A 141 4.20 4.96 -0.01
C ALA A 141 3.87 5.88 1.17
N VAL A 142 4.01 7.20 0.98
CA VAL A 142 3.65 8.21 1.99
C VAL A 142 2.14 8.21 2.25
N MET A 143 1.32 8.18 1.19
CA MET A 143 -0.14 8.21 1.33
C MET A 143 -0.68 6.96 2.03
N VAL A 144 -0.12 5.77 1.74
CA VAL A 144 -0.51 4.55 2.48
C VAL A 144 -0.05 4.59 3.93
N ALA A 145 1.10 5.22 4.24
CA ALA A 145 1.52 5.42 5.63
C ALA A 145 0.52 6.29 6.41
N VAL A 146 0.02 7.38 5.82
CA VAL A 146 -1.05 8.22 6.42
C VAL A 146 -2.31 7.39 6.64
N TYR A 147 -2.76 6.65 5.62
CA TYR A 147 -3.91 5.74 5.72
C TYR A 147 -3.75 4.75 6.88
N VAL A 148 -2.58 4.09 7.00
CA VAL A 148 -2.29 3.11 8.05
C VAL A 148 -2.31 3.73 9.44
N LEU A 149 -1.73 4.92 9.62
CA LEU A 149 -1.71 5.58 10.93
C LEU A 149 -3.12 5.98 11.40
N ILE A 150 -3.94 6.56 10.51
CA ILE A 150 -5.33 6.89 10.83
C ILE A 150 -6.12 5.59 11.09
N GLY A 151 -5.91 4.57 10.27
CA GLY A 151 -6.55 3.27 10.39
C GLY A 151 -6.25 2.58 11.71
N ARG A 152 -4.98 2.59 12.14
CA ARG A 152 -4.55 2.06 13.45
C ARG A 152 -5.35 2.71 14.58
N SER A 153 -5.46 4.04 14.59
CA SER A 153 -6.22 4.79 15.60
C SER A 153 -7.71 4.46 15.63
N LEU A 154 -8.35 4.31 14.46
CA LEU A 154 -9.77 3.96 14.38
C LEU A 154 -10.05 2.50 14.76
N ARG A 155 -9.12 1.59 14.44
CA ARG A 155 -9.27 0.16 14.73
C ARG A 155 -9.03 -0.16 16.20
N THR A 156 -8.14 0.58 16.89
CA THR A 156 -7.92 0.43 18.34
C THR A 156 -9.04 1.05 19.18
N THR A 157 -9.80 2.01 18.63
CA THR A 157 -10.96 2.64 19.29
C THR A 157 -12.28 1.88 19.08
N GLY A 158 -12.22 0.66 18.52
CA GLY A 158 -13.35 -0.28 18.48
C GLY A 158 -14.17 -0.30 17.19
N VAL A 159 -13.77 0.43 16.14
CA VAL A 159 -14.47 0.37 14.85
C VAL A 159 -14.24 -0.99 14.19
N GLY A 160 -15.32 -1.69 13.82
CA GLY A 160 -15.28 -2.99 13.12
C GLY A 160 -14.56 -2.93 11.78
N VAL A 161 -13.95 -4.05 11.35
CA VAL A 161 -13.12 -4.09 10.13
C VAL A 161 -13.94 -3.85 8.87
N LEU A 162 -15.13 -4.44 8.81
CA LEU A 162 -16.04 -4.32 7.67
C LEU A 162 -16.54 -2.86 7.50
N PRO A 163 -17.14 -2.21 8.52
CA PRO A 163 -17.52 -0.81 8.42
C PRO A 163 -16.36 0.13 8.10
N TYR A 164 -15.19 -0.08 8.72
CA TYR A 164 -14.00 0.71 8.44
C TYR A 164 -13.57 0.58 6.97
N SER A 165 -13.38 -0.65 6.48
CA SER A 165 -12.98 -0.91 5.09
C SER A 165 -13.99 -0.35 4.09
N ILE A 166 -15.30 -0.47 4.34
CA ILE A 166 -16.33 0.08 3.46
C ILE A 166 -16.24 1.60 3.39
N VAL A 167 -16.13 2.30 4.53
CA VAL A 167 -16.01 3.77 4.55
C VAL A 167 -14.75 4.22 3.81
N VAL A 168 -13.63 3.55 4.07
CA VAL A 168 -12.34 3.85 3.42
C VAL A 168 -12.42 3.61 1.92
N TYR A 169 -12.94 2.48 1.45
CA TYR A 169 -13.04 2.15 0.03
C TYR A 169 -14.05 3.04 -0.69
N ALA A 170 -15.17 3.37 -0.05
CA ALA A 170 -16.13 4.31 -0.60
C ALA A 170 -15.50 5.70 -0.77
N SER A 171 -14.84 6.20 0.27
CA SER A 171 -14.14 7.49 0.20
C SER A 171 -13.00 7.47 -0.83
N ALA A 172 -12.22 6.39 -0.93
CA ALA A 172 -11.17 6.25 -1.93
C ALA A 172 -11.76 6.33 -3.36
N SER A 173 -12.88 5.65 -3.60
CA SER A 173 -13.59 5.68 -4.88
C SER A 173 -14.08 7.08 -5.21
N VAL A 174 -14.65 7.79 -4.24
CA VAL A 174 -15.12 9.18 -4.39
C VAL A 174 -13.96 10.15 -4.63
N THR A 175 -12.79 9.93 -4.02
CA THR A 175 -11.59 10.73 -4.28
C THR A 175 -11.02 10.46 -5.69
N LEU A 176 -11.06 9.23 -6.16
CA LEU A 176 -10.49 8.82 -7.44
C LEU A 176 -11.37 9.17 -8.64
N ALA A 177 -12.70 9.13 -8.51
CA ALA A 177 -13.62 9.45 -9.59
C ALA A 177 -13.37 10.82 -10.25
N PRO A 178 -13.29 11.95 -9.52
CA PRO A 178 -13.01 13.25 -10.14
C PRO A 178 -11.61 13.32 -10.75
N ALA A 179 -10.61 12.65 -10.16
CA ALA A 179 -9.27 12.57 -10.73
C ALA A 179 -9.26 11.82 -12.07
N ALA A 180 -10.00 10.70 -12.16
CA ALA A 180 -10.14 9.94 -13.40
C ALA A 180 -10.85 10.77 -14.49
N LEU A 181 -11.95 11.45 -14.13
CA LEU A 181 -12.69 12.32 -15.06
C LEU A 181 -11.82 13.49 -15.54
N TYR A 182 -11.08 14.14 -14.63
CA TYR A 182 -10.18 15.24 -14.98
C TYR A 182 -9.04 14.78 -15.90
N ALA A 183 -8.50 13.58 -15.67
CA ALA A 183 -7.45 12.99 -16.51
C ALA A 183 -7.98 12.43 -17.85
N GLY A 184 -9.29 12.48 -18.10
CA GLY A 184 -9.90 11.88 -19.28
C GLY A 184 -9.85 10.35 -19.31
N ALA A 185 -9.64 9.70 -18.16
CA ALA A 185 -9.65 8.25 -18.04
C ALA A 185 -11.10 7.73 -18.11
N PRO A 186 -11.51 7.01 -19.17
CA PRO A 186 -12.85 6.43 -19.23
C PRO A 186 -13.04 5.47 -18.06
N LEU A 187 -14.19 5.48 -17.39
CA LEU A 187 -14.51 4.55 -16.29
C LEU A 187 -15.34 3.35 -16.76
N TRP A 188 -15.65 3.26 -18.06
CA TRP A 188 -16.53 2.27 -18.65
C TRP A 188 -16.17 2.07 -20.12
N GLY A 189 -16.79 1.05 -20.74
CA GLY A 189 -16.49 0.67 -22.13
C GLY A 189 -15.31 -0.30 -22.25
N TYR A 190 -14.94 -0.97 -21.16
CA TYR A 190 -13.89 -1.98 -21.16
C TYR A 190 -14.37 -3.34 -21.65
N SER A 191 -13.42 -4.15 -22.11
CA SER A 191 -13.65 -5.55 -22.50
C SER A 191 -13.99 -6.42 -21.30
N ASP A 192 -14.58 -7.60 -21.57
CA ASP A 192 -14.85 -8.60 -20.53
C ASP A 192 -13.57 -9.07 -19.82
N GLU A 193 -12.44 -9.10 -20.54
CA GLU A 193 -11.13 -9.45 -19.98
C GLU A 193 -10.64 -8.39 -18.98
N THR A 194 -10.73 -7.10 -19.32
CA THR A 194 -10.42 -6.02 -18.39
C THR A 194 -11.29 -6.12 -17.14
N TRP A 195 -12.60 -6.34 -17.29
CA TRP A 195 -13.50 -6.51 -16.15
C TRP A 195 -13.11 -7.72 -15.29
N PHE A 196 -12.75 -8.84 -15.91
CA PHE A 196 -12.23 -10.01 -15.20
C PHE A 196 -11.02 -9.64 -14.33
N TRP A 197 -10.03 -8.93 -14.88
CA TRP A 197 -8.86 -8.50 -14.11
C TRP A 197 -9.20 -7.49 -13.01
N LEU A 198 -10.12 -6.55 -13.24
CA LEU A 198 -10.62 -5.62 -12.21
C LEU A 198 -11.29 -6.38 -11.04
N PHE A 199 -12.07 -7.43 -11.35
CA PHE A 199 -12.62 -8.33 -10.34
C PHE A 199 -11.54 -9.15 -9.63
N ALA A 200 -10.56 -9.68 -10.36
CA ALA A 200 -9.45 -10.45 -9.79
C ALA A 200 -8.60 -9.59 -8.82
N ILE A 201 -8.32 -8.33 -9.17
CA ILE A 201 -7.65 -7.35 -8.31
C ILE A 201 -8.47 -7.09 -7.04
N THR A 202 -9.79 -7.00 -7.17
CA THR A 202 -10.70 -6.74 -6.06
C THR A 202 -10.79 -7.93 -5.12
N LEU A 203 -11.02 -9.14 -5.63
CA LEU A 203 -11.17 -10.31 -4.78
C LEU A 203 -9.82 -10.75 -4.18
N GLY A 204 -8.75 -10.79 -4.98
CA GLY A 204 -7.43 -11.22 -4.53
C GLY A 204 -6.71 -10.14 -3.72
N PRO A 205 -5.94 -9.24 -4.37
CA PRO A 205 -5.17 -8.21 -3.68
C PRO A 205 -5.94 -7.33 -2.70
N GLN A 206 -7.16 -6.87 -3.04
CA GLN A 206 -7.89 -5.92 -2.19
C GLN A 206 -8.57 -6.59 -0.99
N ILE A 207 -9.37 -7.65 -1.22
CA ILE A 207 -10.10 -8.32 -0.14
C ILE A 207 -9.21 -9.32 0.59
N LEU A 208 -8.65 -10.31 -0.10
CA LEU A 208 -7.78 -11.32 0.53
C LEU A 208 -6.42 -10.75 0.96
N GLY A 209 -5.99 -9.63 0.39
CA GLY A 209 -4.79 -8.89 0.80
C GLY A 209 -5.09 -7.78 1.83
N HIS A 210 -5.46 -6.59 1.36
CA HIS A 210 -5.62 -5.40 2.21
C HIS A 210 -6.62 -5.59 3.36
N THR A 211 -7.79 -6.16 3.11
CA THR A 211 -8.81 -6.33 4.17
C THR A 211 -8.35 -7.37 5.20
N LEU A 212 -7.70 -8.45 4.76
CA LEU A 212 -7.15 -9.45 5.67
C LEU A 212 -6.00 -8.89 6.52
N LEU A 213 -5.15 -8.02 5.96
CA LEU A 213 -4.11 -7.32 6.73
C LEU A 213 -4.72 -6.40 7.79
N ASN A 214 -5.76 -5.62 7.44
CA ASN A 214 -6.50 -4.79 8.40
C ASN A 214 -7.17 -5.60 9.51
N TRP A 215 -7.56 -6.84 9.23
CA TRP A 215 -8.06 -7.78 10.22
C TRP A 215 -6.93 -8.35 11.09
N ALA A 216 -5.83 -8.78 10.48
CA ALA A 216 -4.67 -9.38 11.14
C ALA A 216 -3.99 -8.42 12.13
N LEU A 217 -4.04 -7.10 11.90
CA LEU A 217 -3.57 -6.08 12.85
C LEU A 217 -4.18 -6.19 14.26
N LYS A 218 -5.30 -6.91 14.41
CA LYS A 218 -5.91 -7.18 15.72
C LYS A 218 -5.30 -8.39 16.45
N TYR A 219 -4.68 -9.32 15.73
CA TYR A 219 -4.33 -10.67 16.24
C TYR A 219 -2.86 -11.03 16.11
N VAL A 220 -2.10 -10.31 15.27
CA VAL A 220 -0.72 -10.62 14.95
C VAL A 220 0.13 -9.40 15.23
N ASP A 221 1.28 -9.60 15.86
CA ASP A 221 2.23 -8.54 16.13
C ASP A 221 2.64 -7.84 14.82
N ALA A 222 2.76 -6.51 14.90
CA ALA A 222 3.10 -5.67 13.77
C ALA A 222 4.41 -6.10 13.09
N SER A 223 5.33 -6.75 13.81
CA SER A 223 6.60 -7.25 13.26
C SER A 223 6.44 -8.45 12.34
N VAL A 224 5.56 -9.40 12.66
CA VAL A 224 5.24 -10.55 11.80
C VAL A 224 4.52 -10.06 10.53
N ILE A 225 3.54 -9.15 10.68
CA ILE A 225 2.85 -8.54 9.53
C ILE A 225 3.86 -7.80 8.64
N SER A 226 4.77 -7.02 9.22
CA SER A 226 5.73 -6.25 8.45
C SER A 226 6.82 -7.10 7.79
N GLY A 227 7.24 -8.22 8.42
CA GLY A 227 8.14 -9.18 7.80
C GLY A 227 7.55 -9.82 6.55
N THR A 228 6.21 -9.99 6.51
CA THR A 228 5.54 -10.48 5.30
C THR A 228 5.54 -9.47 4.15
N ILE A 229 5.59 -8.17 4.43
CA ILE A 229 5.67 -7.10 3.41
C ILE A 229 6.98 -7.19 2.62
N LEU A 230 8.09 -7.65 3.24
CA LEU A 230 9.37 -7.84 2.56
C LEU A 230 9.34 -8.90 1.45
N ALA A 231 8.38 -9.83 1.50
CA ALA A 231 8.21 -10.84 0.47
C ALA A 231 7.58 -10.26 -0.80
N GLU A 232 6.84 -9.16 -0.68
CA GLU A 232 6.04 -8.61 -1.78
C GLU A 232 6.88 -8.17 -2.99
N PRO A 233 7.96 -7.39 -2.83
CA PRO A 233 8.77 -6.97 -3.98
C PRO A 233 9.46 -8.13 -4.68
N ILE A 234 9.90 -9.15 -3.93
CA ILE A 234 10.58 -10.33 -4.48
C ILE A 234 9.60 -11.12 -5.34
N VAL A 235 8.42 -11.43 -4.80
CA VAL A 235 7.41 -12.20 -5.52
C VAL A 235 6.84 -11.40 -6.70
N SER A 236 6.60 -10.10 -6.54
CA SER A 236 6.11 -9.25 -7.63
C SER A 236 7.12 -9.12 -8.76
N ALA A 237 8.42 -8.99 -8.46
CA ALA A 237 9.47 -8.95 -9.49
C ALA A 237 9.57 -10.29 -10.22
N LEU A 238 9.47 -11.41 -9.51
CA LEU A 238 9.46 -12.75 -10.12
C LEU A 238 8.24 -12.94 -11.02
N LEU A 239 7.05 -12.53 -10.57
CA LEU A 239 5.83 -12.61 -11.37
C LEU A 239 5.88 -11.69 -12.59
N ALA A 240 6.44 -10.48 -12.47
CA ALA A 240 6.64 -9.58 -13.60
C ALA A 240 7.61 -10.19 -14.63
N TRP A 241 8.68 -10.85 -14.19
CA TRP A 241 9.58 -11.56 -15.09
C TRP A 241 8.89 -12.74 -15.79
N LEU A 242 8.12 -13.56 -15.07
CA LEU A 242 7.46 -14.74 -15.63
C LEU A 242 6.27 -14.42 -16.55
N VAL A 243 5.46 -13.42 -16.20
CA VAL A 243 4.18 -13.12 -16.87
C VAL A 243 4.32 -11.98 -17.87
N LEU A 244 5.11 -10.95 -17.54
CA LEU A 244 5.27 -9.74 -18.35
C LEU A 244 6.60 -9.72 -19.12
N SER A 245 7.45 -10.74 -18.95
CA SER A 245 8.82 -10.78 -19.49
C SER A 245 9.67 -9.57 -19.11
N GLU A 246 9.38 -8.97 -17.95
CA GLU A 246 10.05 -7.76 -17.49
C GLU A 246 11.34 -8.09 -16.73
N THR A 247 12.47 -7.54 -17.17
CA THR A 247 13.76 -7.72 -16.49
C THR A 247 14.20 -6.41 -15.81
N PRO A 248 14.33 -6.38 -14.47
CA PRO A 248 14.74 -5.17 -13.78
C PRO A 248 16.20 -4.79 -14.11
N GLY A 249 16.45 -3.49 -14.24
CA GLY A 249 17.80 -2.96 -14.38
C GLY A 249 18.68 -3.25 -13.16
N PHE A 250 20.00 -3.20 -13.36
CA PHE A 250 20.96 -3.49 -12.29
C PHE A 250 20.78 -2.58 -11.06
N ALA A 251 20.51 -1.29 -11.28
CA ALA A 251 20.27 -0.33 -10.20
C ALA A 251 18.99 -0.67 -9.42
N VAL A 252 17.95 -1.17 -10.08
CA VAL A 252 16.72 -1.64 -9.42
C VAL A 252 17.01 -2.85 -8.53
N VAL A 253 17.79 -3.83 -9.03
CA VAL A 253 18.16 -5.02 -8.25
C VAL A 253 19.01 -4.63 -7.04
N LEU A 254 20.08 -3.87 -7.25
CA LEU A 254 20.99 -3.44 -6.19
C LEU A 254 20.25 -2.60 -5.15
N GLY A 255 19.55 -1.56 -5.61
CA GLY A 255 18.77 -0.69 -4.74
C GLY A 255 17.67 -1.45 -4.01
N GLY A 256 17.02 -2.42 -4.67
CA GLY A 256 16.03 -3.30 -4.05
C GLY A 256 16.58 -4.15 -2.92
N VAL A 257 17.74 -4.77 -3.10
CA VAL A 257 18.44 -5.49 -2.02
C VAL A 257 18.74 -4.56 -0.85
N VAL A 258 19.24 -3.36 -1.12
CA VAL A 258 19.55 -2.36 -0.08
C VAL A 258 18.28 -1.92 0.66
N VAL A 259 17.16 -1.67 -0.05
CA VAL A 259 15.86 -1.36 0.57
C VAL A 259 15.41 -2.50 1.49
N LEU A 260 15.46 -3.75 1.03
CA LEU A 260 15.04 -4.91 1.82
C LEU A 260 15.89 -5.08 3.09
N ILE A 261 17.21 -4.84 3.02
CA ILE A 261 18.09 -4.83 4.18
C ILE A 261 17.68 -3.71 5.16
N GLY A 262 17.47 -2.50 4.65
CA GLY A 262 17.06 -1.36 5.48
C GLY A 262 15.73 -1.60 6.20
N LEU A 263 14.74 -2.13 5.47
CA LEU A 263 13.45 -2.50 6.05
C LEU A 263 13.60 -3.65 7.07
N TYR A 264 14.43 -4.66 6.82
CA TYR A 264 14.71 -5.71 7.81
C TYR A 264 15.30 -5.14 9.11
N LEU A 265 16.28 -4.24 9.03
CA LEU A 265 16.86 -3.55 10.19
C LEU A 265 15.81 -2.69 10.91
N LEU A 266 14.98 -1.97 10.14
CA LEU A 266 13.88 -1.16 10.66
C LEU A 266 12.97 -1.99 11.56
N LEU A 267 12.55 -3.16 11.07
CA LEU A 267 11.63 -4.06 11.77
C LEU A 267 12.27 -4.75 12.97
N ARG A 268 13.51 -5.22 12.85
CA ARG A 268 14.30 -5.75 13.98
C ARG A 268 14.41 -4.74 15.13
N GLY A 269 14.62 -3.47 14.79
CA GLY A 269 14.70 -2.40 15.78
C GLY A 269 13.38 -2.12 16.50
N TYR A 270 12.22 -2.41 15.89
CA TYR A 270 10.91 -2.31 16.55
C TYR A 270 10.69 -3.45 17.53
N GLU A 271 11.01 -4.70 17.16
CA GLU A 271 10.88 -5.87 18.03
C GLU A 271 11.70 -5.71 19.31
N LYS A 272 12.96 -5.28 19.18
CA LYS A 272 13.83 -5.09 20.34
C LYS A 272 13.27 -4.07 21.32
N LYS A 273 12.68 -2.97 20.83
CA LYS A 273 12.07 -1.94 21.67
C LYS A 273 10.83 -2.44 22.41
N LEU A 274 10.01 -3.29 21.77
CA LEU A 274 8.82 -3.88 22.41
C LEU A 274 9.20 -4.93 23.47
N ALA A 275 10.38 -5.54 23.36
CA ALA A 275 10.89 -6.54 24.30
C ALA A 275 11.64 -5.93 25.51
N GLU A 276 11.94 -4.62 25.50
CA GLU A 276 12.55 -3.96 26.66
C GLU A 276 11.51 -3.83 27.79
N PRO A 277 11.81 -4.29 29.02
CA PRO A 277 10.90 -4.15 30.14
C PRO A 277 10.65 -2.67 30.42
N VAL A 278 9.38 -2.28 30.60
CA VAL A 278 9.03 -0.94 31.06
C VAL A 278 9.60 -0.78 32.46
N VAL A 279 10.73 -0.09 32.57
CA VAL A 279 11.24 0.38 33.85
C VAL A 279 10.25 1.44 34.32
N LEU A 280 9.37 1.07 35.26
CA LEU A 280 8.59 2.05 35.99
C LEU A 280 9.59 2.85 36.81
N GLU A 281 9.84 4.10 36.40
CA GLU A 281 10.52 5.06 37.27
C GLU A 281 9.52 5.40 38.39
N ASP A 282 9.82 4.92 39.60
CA ASP A 282 9.14 5.23 40.86
C ASP A 282 9.40 6.67 41.32
#